data_AF-A0A8T4TKJ9-F1
#
_entry.id   AF-A0A8T4TKJ9-F1
#
_cell.length_a   1.000
_cell.length_b   1.000
_cell.length_c   1.000
_cell.angle_alpha   90.00
_cell.angle_beta   90.00
_cell.angle_gamma   90.00
#
_symmetry.space_group_name_H-M   'P 1'
#
loop_
_entity.id
_entity.type
_entity.pdbx_description
1 polymer ?
#
loop_
_entity_poly.entity_id
_entity_poly.type
_entity_poly.pdbx_seq_one_letter_code
_entity_poly.pdbx_strand_id
1 'polypeptide(L)'
;MSRAKKGVELSMNVVVIAILVILVLIFVALFFTGGFQGVVSKIGEIFKKQPITLGTIISECNGICTSYGLIPNEASRVDYWNSFCTKDREADFDSNGKIDPGESKRCSELTSCPEINCNTQP
;
A
#
# COMPACT_ATOMS: atom_id res chain seq x y z
N MET A 1 2.27 -52.36 48.14
CA MET A 1 2.82 -52.23 46.76
C MET A 1 2.97 -50.73 46.49
N SER A 2 4.10 -50.14 46.87
CA SER A 2 4.29 -48.68 46.91
C SER A 2 4.90 -48.18 45.60
N ARG A 3 4.18 -47.28 44.91
CA ARG A 3 4.61 -46.62 43.68
C ARG A 3 5.75 -45.64 43.99
N ALA A 4 6.97 -45.97 43.59
CA ALA A 4 8.09 -45.02 43.61
C ALA A 4 7.94 -44.03 42.44
N LYS A 5 7.66 -42.76 42.76
CA LYS A 5 7.74 -41.63 41.82
C LYS A 5 9.21 -41.48 41.39
N LYS A 6 9.50 -41.67 40.11
CA LYS A 6 10.80 -41.31 39.52
C LYS A 6 10.85 -39.79 39.39
N GLY A 7 11.42 -39.12 40.39
CA GLY A 7 11.87 -37.74 40.24
C GLY A 7 13.01 -37.72 39.25
N VAL A 8 12.81 -37.11 38.09
CA VAL A 8 13.90 -36.80 37.17
C VAL A 8 14.70 -35.69 37.85
N GLU A 9 15.86 -36.02 38.39
CA GLU A 9 16.83 -35.02 38.83
C GLU A 9 17.36 -34.30 37.59
N LEU A 10 16.62 -33.29 37.14
CA LEU A 10 17.11 -32.37 36.13
C LEU A 10 18.33 -31.67 36.73
N SER A 11 19.49 -31.89 36.10
CA SER A 11 20.71 -31.15 36.42
C SER A 11 20.39 -29.66 36.49
N MET A 12 20.81 -29.00 37.57
CA MET A 12 20.53 -27.58 37.85
C MET A 12 20.81 -26.67 36.65
N ASN A 13 21.80 -27.02 35.83
CA ASN A 13 22.14 -26.33 34.58
C ASN A 13 21.00 -26.35 33.55
N VAL A 14 20.28 -27.47 33.45
CA VAL A 14 19.16 -27.63 32.50
C VAL A 14 17.99 -26.74 32.90
N VAL A 15 17.72 -26.62 34.20
CA VAL A 15 16.66 -25.72 34.73
C VAL A 15 17.00 -24.27 34.42
N VAL A 16 18.25 -23.86 34.64
CA VAL A 16 18.72 -22.49 34.35
C VAL A 16 18.62 -22.17 32.85
N ILE A 17 19.07 -23.10 31.99
CA ILE A 17 19.00 -22.93 30.53
C ILE A 17 17.53 -22.82 30.07
N ALA A 18 16.64 -23.65 30.61
CA ALA A 18 15.21 -23.61 30.26
C ALA A 18 14.57 -22.25 30.59
N ILE A 19 14.89 -21.67 31.75
CA ILE A 19 14.38 -20.35 32.15
C ILE A 19 14.91 -19.25 31.22
N LEU A 20 16.21 -19.28 30.89
CA LEU A 20 16.81 -18.30 29.98
C LEU A 20 16.18 -18.35 28.59
N VAL A 21 15.93 -19.54 28.06
CA VAL A 21 15.26 -19.72 26.76
C VAL A 21 13.84 -19.15 26.79
N ILE A 22 13.08 -19.41 27.86
CA ILE A 22 11.72 -18.86 28.01
C ILE A 22 11.75 -17.33 28.05
N LEU A 23 12.69 -16.73 28.78
CA LEU A 23 12.83 -15.27 28.84
C LEU A 23 13.15 -14.68 27.46
N VAL A 24 14.07 -15.29 26.72
CA VAL A 24 14.41 -14.85 25.35
C VAL A 24 13.19 -14.94 24.44
N LEU A 25 12.42 -16.03 24.51
CA LEU A 25 11.19 -16.18 23.72
C LEU A 25 10.13 -15.12 24.05
N ILE A 26 10.00 -14.74 25.32
CA ILE A 26 9.10 -13.65 25.74
C ILE A 26 9.57 -12.32 25.14
N PHE A 27 10.86 -11.99 25.20
CA PHE A 27 11.38 -10.76 24.59
C PHE A 27 11.12 -10.75 23.09
N VAL A 28 11.40 -11.84 22.39
CA VAL A 28 11.14 -11.98 20.95
C VAL A 28 9.65 -11.76 20.64
N ALA A 29 8.75 -12.40 21.38
CA ALA A 29 7.30 -12.23 21.21
C ALA A 29 6.85 -10.78 21.44
N LEU A 30 7.42 -10.08 22.42
CA LEU A 30 7.13 -8.66 22.68
C LEU A 30 7.64 -7.74 21.56
N PHE A 31 8.81 -8.02 20.97
CA PHE A 31 9.31 -7.27 19.82
C PHE A 31 8.42 -7.44 18.59
N PHE A 32 7.97 -8.66 18.32
CA PHE A 32 7.09 -8.93 17.18
C PHE A 32 5.67 -8.38 17.37
N THR A 33 5.13 -8.42 18.58
CA THR A 33 3.77 -7.90 18.87
C THR A 33 3.73 -6.38 19.04
N GLY A 34 4.74 -5.77 19.69
CA GLY A 34 4.75 -4.31 19.95
C GLY A 34 5.49 -3.46 18.90
N GLY A 35 6.56 -3.98 18.30
CA GLY A 35 7.46 -3.17 17.46
C GLY A 35 6.98 -2.96 16.02
N PHE A 36 6.35 -3.96 15.41
CA PHE A 36 6.00 -3.89 13.98
C PHE A 36 4.70 -3.13 13.70
N GLN A 37 3.70 -3.21 14.59
CA GLN A 37 2.40 -2.55 14.37
C GLN A 37 2.51 -1.00 14.31
N GLY A 38 3.36 -0.41 15.15
CA GLY A 38 3.58 1.05 15.15
C GLY A 38 4.43 1.55 13.99
N VAL A 39 5.43 0.77 13.55
CA VAL A 39 6.34 1.17 12.46
C VAL A 39 5.69 1.03 11.09
N VAL A 40 4.94 -0.05 10.84
CA VAL A 40 4.21 -0.23 9.56
C VAL A 40 3.14 0.85 9.37
N SER A 41 2.46 1.25 10.44
CA SER A 41 1.46 2.33 10.40
C SER A 41 2.08 3.68 10.06
N LYS A 42 3.27 3.99 10.61
CA LYS A 42 4.00 5.23 10.30
C LYS A 42 4.59 5.23 8.89
N ILE A 43 5.09 4.10 8.41
CA ILE A 43 5.60 3.99 7.03
C ILE A 43 4.45 4.18 6.04
N GLY A 44 3.28 3.59 6.29
CA GLY A 44 2.09 3.81 5.47
C GLY A 44 1.66 5.28 5.42
N GLU A 45 1.76 6.03 6.53
CA GLU A 45 1.50 7.47 6.54
C GLU A 45 2.56 8.30 5.79
N ILE A 46 3.84 7.92 5.85
CA ILE A 46 4.92 8.64 5.16
C ILE A 46 4.80 8.44 3.64
N PHE A 47 4.45 7.25 3.18
CA PHE A 47 4.22 6.99 1.75
C PHE A 47 2.91 7.57 1.21
N LYS A 48 1.89 7.77 2.06
CA LYS A 48 0.65 8.48 1.68
C LYS A 48 0.77 10.00 1.66
N LYS A 49 1.85 10.57 2.21
CA LYS A 49 2.00 12.02 2.42
C LYS A 49 2.78 12.76 1.35
N GLN A 50 3.28 12.08 0.30
CA GLN A 50 3.80 12.82 -0.84
C GLN A 50 2.63 13.24 -1.72
N PRO A 51 2.26 14.53 -1.75
CA PRO A 51 1.26 15.00 -2.69
C PRO A 51 1.69 14.61 -4.10
N ILE A 52 0.80 13.95 -4.83
CA ILE A 52 1.06 13.64 -6.23
C ILE A 52 1.02 14.97 -6.96
N THR A 53 2.16 15.37 -7.52
CA THR A 53 2.25 16.63 -8.27
C THR A 53 1.46 16.54 -9.57
N LEU A 54 0.96 17.68 -10.05
CA LEU A 54 0.29 17.80 -11.35
C LEU A 54 1.05 17.13 -12.51
N GLY A 55 2.38 17.28 -12.56
CA GLY A 55 3.21 16.69 -13.61
C GLY A 55 3.15 15.16 -13.65
N THR A 56 3.11 14.52 -12.48
CA THR A 56 2.97 13.06 -12.35
C THR A 56 1.61 12.60 -12.89
N ILE A 57 0.54 13.33 -12.56
CA ILE A 57 -0.82 12.98 -13.02
C ILE A 57 -0.93 13.14 -14.53
N ILE A 58 -0.41 14.23 -15.10
CA ILE A 58 -0.38 14.43 -16.55
C ILE A 58 0.37 13.29 -17.23
N SER A 59 1.52 12.87 -16.69
CA SER A 59 2.27 11.74 -17.23
C SER A 59 1.48 10.44 -17.18
N GLU A 60 0.75 10.17 -16.08
CA GLU A 60 -0.10 9.00 -15.96
C GLU A 60 -1.24 9.05 -16.99
N CYS A 61 -1.91 10.19 -17.14
CA CYS A 61 -2.99 10.39 -18.10
C CYS A 61 -2.53 10.20 -19.55
N ASN A 62 -1.33 10.68 -19.89
CA ASN A 62 -0.72 10.44 -21.21
C ASN A 62 -0.39 8.95 -21.43
N GLY A 63 0.03 8.24 -20.38
CA GLY A 63 0.22 6.80 -20.41
C GLY A 63 -1.07 6.02 -20.66
N ILE A 64 -2.18 6.43 -20.01
CA ILE A 64 -3.51 5.87 -20.24
C ILE A 64 -3.95 6.10 -21.69
N CYS A 65 -3.79 7.32 -22.20
CA CYS A 65 -4.11 7.66 -23.58
C CYS A 65 -3.33 6.77 -24.56
N THR A 66 -2.01 6.68 -24.40
CA THR A 66 -1.16 5.86 -25.28
C THR A 66 -1.55 4.37 -25.21
N SER A 67 -1.86 3.87 -24.02
CA SER A 67 -2.28 2.48 -23.83
C SER A 67 -3.61 2.19 -24.52
N TYR A 68 -4.52 3.16 -24.53
CA TYR A 68 -5.83 3.03 -25.15
C TYR A 68 -5.73 2.80 -26.67
N GLY A 69 -4.89 3.54 -27.38
CA GLY A 69 -4.66 3.35 -28.83
C GLY A 69 -3.96 2.05 -29.21
N LEU A 70 -3.18 1.48 -28.29
CA LEU A 70 -2.46 0.23 -28.51
C LEU A 70 -3.31 -1.02 -28.25
N ILE A 71 -4.45 -0.88 -27.57
CA ILE A 71 -5.32 -2.01 -27.22
C ILE A 71 -6.33 -2.28 -28.36
N PRO A 72 -6.28 -3.46 -28.99
CA PRO A 72 -7.17 -3.79 -30.10
C PRO A 72 -8.58 -4.23 -29.65
N ASN A 73 -8.75 -4.61 -28.39
CA ASN A 73 -10.01 -5.15 -27.86
C ASN A 73 -10.86 -4.05 -27.20
N GLU A 74 -12.09 -3.87 -27.68
CA GLU A 74 -13.03 -2.86 -27.16
C GLU A 74 -13.36 -3.08 -25.68
N ALA A 75 -13.56 -4.33 -25.27
CA ALA A 75 -13.87 -4.65 -23.87
C ALA A 75 -12.75 -4.22 -22.91
N SER A 76 -11.50 -4.34 -23.34
CA SER A 76 -10.34 -3.89 -22.56
C SER A 76 -10.16 -2.37 -22.61
N ARG A 77 -10.65 -1.69 -23.66
CA ARG A 77 -10.61 -0.22 -23.78
C ARG A 77 -11.56 0.48 -22.81
N VAL A 78 -12.65 -0.16 -22.40
CA VAL A 78 -13.62 0.42 -21.44
C VAL A 78 -12.94 0.80 -20.11
N ASP A 79 -12.01 0.00 -19.60
CA ASP A 79 -11.31 0.30 -18.34
C ASP A 79 -10.41 1.53 -18.44
N TYR A 80 -9.71 1.68 -19.56
CA TYR A 80 -8.85 2.83 -19.84
C TYR A 80 -9.69 4.08 -20.11
N TRP A 81 -10.81 3.94 -20.84
CA TRP A 81 -11.78 5.00 -21.04
C TRP A 81 -12.33 5.50 -19.71
N ASN A 82 -12.77 4.60 -18.82
CA ASN A 82 -13.24 4.97 -17.49
C ASN A 82 -12.14 5.65 -16.67
N SER A 83 -10.93 5.09 -16.69
CA SER A 83 -9.77 5.66 -16.00
C SER A 83 -9.40 7.06 -16.49
N PHE A 84 -9.70 7.40 -17.74
CA PHE A 84 -9.42 8.70 -18.34
C PHE A 84 -10.59 9.70 -18.17
N CYS A 85 -11.82 9.25 -18.38
CA CYS A 85 -13.00 10.11 -18.52
C CYS A 85 -13.85 10.24 -17.25
N THR A 86 -13.80 9.26 -16.34
CA THR A 86 -14.69 9.22 -15.16
C THR A 86 -13.94 9.24 -13.85
N LYS A 87 -12.70 8.74 -13.82
CA LYS A 87 -11.91 8.67 -12.59
C LYS A 87 -11.27 10.02 -12.25
N ASP A 88 -11.66 10.51 -11.10
CA ASP A 88 -11.09 11.67 -10.44
C ASP A 88 -9.70 11.37 -9.86
N ARG A 89 -8.78 12.32 -10.02
CA ARG A 89 -7.40 12.25 -9.55
C ARG A 89 -7.11 13.43 -8.64
N GLU A 90 -6.75 13.11 -7.42
CA GLU A 90 -6.33 14.09 -6.42
C GLU A 90 -4.86 14.43 -6.63
N ALA A 91 -4.56 15.71 -6.85
CA ALA A 91 -3.22 16.23 -7.08
C ALA A 91 -3.05 17.56 -6.34
N ASP A 92 -1.82 17.89 -6.01
CA ASP A 92 -1.45 19.24 -5.60
C ASP A 92 -1.33 20.11 -6.87
N PHE A 93 -2.37 20.89 -7.17
CA PHE A 93 -2.45 21.71 -8.39
C PHE A 93 -1.86 23.11 -8.16
N ASP A 94 -1.92 23.61 -6.93
CA ASP A 94 -1.38 24.91 -6.56
C ASP A 94 0.09 24.86 -6.07
N SER A 95 0.66 23.65 -6.01
CA SER A 95 2.03 23.35 -5.55
C SER A 95 2.30 23.81 -4.11
N ASN A 96 1.29 23.77 -3.25
CA ASN A 96 1.41 24.15 -1.85
C ASN A 96 1.96 23.04 -0.94
N GLY A 97 2.24 21.86 -1.51
CA GLY A 97 2.79 20.70 -0.81
C GLY A 97 1.72 19.87 -0.09
N LYS A 98 0.44 20.07 -0.39
CA LYS A 98 -0.71 19.33 0.14
C LYS A 98 -1.74 19.14 -0.98
N ILE A 99 -2.65 18.19 -0.77
CA ILE A 99 -3.83 18.03 -1.62
C ILE A 99 -4.99 18.63 -0.82
N ASP A 100 -5.55 19.72 -1.32
CA ASP A 100 -6.66 20.41 -0.67
C ASP A 100 -8.03 19.82 -1.07
N PRO A 101 -9.07 19.98 -0.22
CA PRO A 101 -10.42 19.57 -0.58
C PRO A 101 -10.92 20.28 -1.84
N GLY A 102 -11.18 19.50 -2.90
CA GLY A 102 -11.61 20.03 -4.20
C GLY A 102 -10.50 20.08 -5.26
N GLU A 103 -9.26 19.75 -4.90
CA GLU A 103 -8.16 19.54 -5.83
C GLU A 103 -8.24 18.16 -6.48
N SER A 104 -9.32 17.94 -7.22
CA SER A 104 -9.57 16.72 -7.96
C SER A 104 -9.93 17.03 -9.40
N LYS A 105 -9.24 16.37 -10.33
CA LYS A 105 -9.45 16.53 -11.77
C LYS A 105 -9.42 15.19 -12.50
N ARG A 106 -10.20 15.10 -13.57
CA ARG A 106 -10.15 13.96 -14.50
C ARG A 106 -9.04 14.15 -15.51
N CYS A 107 -8.52 13.06 -16.06
CA CYS A 107 -7.52 13.15 -17.12
C CYS A 107 -8.02 13.94 -18.34
N SER A 108 -9.32 13.84 -18.65
CA SER A 108 -9.97 14.64 -19.70
C SER A 108 -9.96 16.15 -19.47
N GLU A 109 -9.79 16.60 -18.22
CA GLU A 109 -9.64 18.02 -17.86
C GLU A 109 -8.18 18.48 -17.85
N LEU A 110 -7.22 17.54 -17.85
CA LEU A 110 -5.79 17.81 -17.67
C LEU A 110 -4.98 17.65 -18.96
N THR A 111 -5.39 16.75 -19.85
CA THR A 111 -4.69 16.47 -21.11
C THR A 111 -5.67 16.14 -22.22
N SER A 112 -5.31 16.46 -23.46
CA SER A 112 -6.08 16.08 -24.64
C SER A 112 -5.62 14.72 -25.16
N CYS A 113 -6.54 13.76 -25.27
CA CYS A 113 -6.29 12.47 -25.90
C CYS A 113 -7.13 12.34 -27.18
N PRO A 114 -6.54 12.35 -28.39
CA PRO A 114 -7.30 12.26 -29.63
C PRO A 114 -7.96 10.89 -29.84
N GLU A 115 -7.46 9.84 -29.17
CA GLU A 115 -7.94 8.47 -29.29
C GLU A 115 -9.13 8.17 -28.39
N ILE A 116 -9.33 8.96 -27.32
CA ILE A 116 -10.40 8.76 -26.33
C ILE A 116 -11.45 9.87 -26.47
N ASN A 117 -12.68 9.49 -26.79
CA ASN A 117 -13.83 10.41 -26.76
C ASN A 117 -14.65 10.20 -25.48
N CYS A 118 -14.58 11.13 -24.53
CA CYS A 118 -15.34 11.02 -23.27
C CYS A 118 -16.85 11.25 -23.42
N ASN A 119 -17.34 11.64 -24.60
CA ASN A 119 -18.77 11.79 -24.87
C ASN A 119 -19.41 10.51 -25.41
N THR A 120 -18.60 9.48 -25.73
CA THR A 120 -19.10 8.23 -26.30
C THR A 120 -18.23 7.09 -25.81
N GLN A 121 -18.83 6.19 -25.03
CA GLN A 121 -18.13 5.01 -24.52
C GLN A 121 -17.74 4.10 -25.69
N PRO A 122 -16.53 3.49 -25.68
CA PRO A 122 -16.09 2.53 -26.69
C PRO A 122 -16.82 1.20 -26.64
#